data_AF-A0A3B0WL18-F1
#
_entry.id   AF-A0A3B0WL18-F1
#
_cell.length_a   1.000
_cell.length_b   1.000
_cell.length_c   1.000
_cell.angle_alpha   90.00
_cell.angle_beta   90.00
_cell.angle_gamma   90.00
#
_symmetry.space_group_name_H-M   'P 1'
#
loop_
_entity.id
_entity.type
_entity.pdbx_description
1 polymer ?
#
loop_
_entity_poly.entity_id
_entity_poly.type
_entity_poly.pdbx_seq_one_letter_code
_entity_poly.pdbx_strand_id
1 'polypeptide(L)'
;MAKAKPVVKAAALDKTINASTDSLTKASSDAATAVTKKSAEAKKLTTEVKRHTKKKATLTKRNKTATAKLKKDTNTANKKAVAAVAKELKSTKSALDKARAGKAVISTELAALKSAAKRLTAYTKAIAAVDKILNKPAKKRRMKRTAK
;
A
#
# COMPACT_ATOMS: atom_id res chain seq x y z
N MET A 1 2.70 -57.01 -2.37
CA MET A 1 3.64 -56.10 -3.06
C MET A 1 3.01 -54.72 -3.18
N ALA A 2 3.41 -53.75 -2.36
CA ALA A 2 2.89 -52.39 -2.47
C ALA A 2 3.36 -51.77 -3.81
N LYS A 3 2.43 -51.28 -4.63
CA LYS A 3 2.76 -50.58 -5.88
C LYS A 3 3.60 -49.35 -5.54
N ALA A 4 4.83 -49.29 -6.06
CA ALA A 4 5.69 -48.13 -5.91
C ALA A 4 4.97 -46.89 -6.49
N LYS A 5 4.95 -45.80 -5.72
CA LYS A 5 4.37 -44.53 -6.20
C LYS A 5 5.14 -44.07 -7.44
N PRO A 6 4.46 -43.56 -8.47
CA PRO A 6 5.12 -43.11 -9.69
C PRO A 6 6.13 -41.99 -9.37
N VAL A 7 7.36 -42.18 -9.83
CA VAL A 7 8.42 -41.16 -9.74
C VAL A 7 8.09 -40.05 -10.72
N VAL A 8 8.07 -38.80 -10.25
CA VAL A 8 7.78 -37.63 -11.08
C VAL A 8 8.86 -37.51 -12.16
N LYS A 9 8.44 -37.34 -13.41
CA LYS A 9 9.35 -37.14 -14.55
C LYS A 9 10.00 -35.75 -14.47
N ALA A 10 11.28 -35.66 -14.83
CA ALA A 10 12.03 -34.39 -14.81
C ALA A 10 11.31 -33.24 -15.55
N ALA A 11 10.78 -33.49 -16.75
CA ALA A 11 10.05 -32.48 -17.51
C ALA A 11 8.80 -31.91 -16.79
N ALA A 12 8.11 -32.74 -15.98
CA ALA A 12 6.97 -32.28 -15.19
C ALA A 12 7.42 -31.39 -14.01
N LEU A 13 8.60 -31.68 -13.45
CA LEU A 13 9.21 -30.86 -12.41
C LEU A 13 9.67 -29.50 -12.98
N ASP A 14 10.33 -29.49 -14.13
CA ASP A 14 10.77 -28.24 -14.80
C ASP A 14 9.59 -27.32 -15.11
N LYS A 15 8.49 -27.88 -15.61
CA LYS A 15 7.26 -27.12 -15.87
C LYS A 15 6.70 -26.49 -14.59
N THR A 16 6.74 -27.22 -13.48
CA THR A 16 6.25 -26.74 -12.17
C THR A 16 7.14 -25.62 -11.62
N ILE A 17 8.46 -25.75 -11.77
CA ILE A 17 9.43 -24.73 -11.37
C ILE A 17 9.20 -23.45 -12.17
N ASN A 18 9.12 -23.53 -13.50
CA ASN A 18 8.89 -22.36 -14.37
C ASN A 18 7.57 -21.67 -14.04
N ALA A 19 6.47 -22.42 -13.90
CA ALA A 19 5.17 -21.86 -13.52
C ALA A 19 5.19 -21.16 -12.15
N SER A 20 5.95 -21.70 -11.19
CA SER A 20 6.11 -21.09 -9.86
C SER A 20 6.92 -19.80 -9.92
N THR A 21 7.98 -19.77 -10.73
CA THR A 21 8.81 -18.57 -10.96
C THR A 21 8.02 -17.47 -11.67
N ASP A 22 7.20 -17.82 -12.65
CA ASP A 22 6.30 -16.87 -13.33
C ASP A 22 5.27 -16.29 -12.36
N SER A 23 4.68 -17.15 -11.52
CA SER A 23 3.74 -16.73 -10.48
C SER A 23 4.39 -15.78 -9.47
N LEU A 24 5.63 -16.05 -9.05
CA LEU A 24 6.40 -15.19 -8.15
C LEU A 24 6.71 -13.82 -8.80
N THR A 25 7.09 -13.82 -10.07
CA THR A 25 7.38 -12.61 -10.84
C THR A 25 6.13 -11.75 -10.98
N LYS A 26 5.00 -12.37 -11.32
CA LYS A 26 3.70 -11.69 -11.38
C LYS A 26 3.31 -11.10 -10.03
N ALA A 27 3.40 -11.87 -8.95
CA ALA A 27 3.11 -11.41 -7.60
C ALA A 27 3.99 -10.21 -7.19
N SER A 28 5.26 -10.19 -7.61
CA SER A 28 6.19 -9.09 -7.36
C SER A 28 5.78 -7.81 -8.08
N SER A 29 5.38 -7.91 -9.35
CA SER A 29 4.86 -6.78 -10.14
C SER A 29 3.54 -6.24 -9.58
N ASP A 30 2.61 -7.15 -9.23
CA ASP A 30 1.32 -6.81 -8.64
C ASP A 30 1.51 -6.08 -7.30
N ALA A 31 2.43 -6.57 -6.45
CA ALA A 31 2.77 -5.94 -5.17
C ALA A 31 3.36 -4.53 -5.37
N ALA A 32 4.28 -4.34 -6.33
CA ALA A 32 4.85 -3.02 -6.63
C ALA A 32 3.78 -2.03 -7.09
N THR A 33 2.86 -2.47 -7.95
CA THR A 33 1.71 -1.69 -8.43
C THR A 33 0.78 -1.32 -7.28
N ALA A 34 0.46 -2.29 -6.41
CA ALA A 34 -0.39 -2.08 -5.25
C ALA A 34 0.23 -1.06 -4.26
N VAL A 35 1.53 -1.19 -3.95
CA VAL A 35 2.26 -0.23 -3.11
C VAL A 35 2.21 1.17 -3.70
N THR A 36 2.38 1.31 -5.02
CA THR A 36 2.34 2.61 -5.71
C THR A 36 0.96 3.26 -5.61
N LYS A 37 -0.09 2.52 -5.96
CA LYS A 37 -1.48 2.99 -5.89
C LYS A 37 -1.87 3.39 -4.45
N LYS A 38 -1.59 2.52 -3.47
CA LYS A 38 -1.92 2.77 -2.06
C LYS A 38 -1.08 3.90 -1.46
N SER A 39 0.15 4.10 -1.91
CA SER A 39 0.96 5.26 -1.50
C SER A 39 0.37 6.58 -2.01
N ALA A 40 -0.13 6.62 -3.25
CA ALA A 40 -0.80 7.80 -3.79
C ALA A 40 -2.10 8.11 -3.03
N GLU A 41 -2.90 7.08 -2.73
CA GLU A 41 -4.12 7.20 -1.93
C GLU A 41 -3.83 7.71 -0.51
N ALA A 42 -2.80 7.17 0.15
CA ALA A 42 -2.37 7.62 1.48
C ALA A 42 -1.97 9.10 1.50
N LYS A 43 -1.28 9.58 0.46
CA LYS A 43 -0.93 11.00 0.29
C LYS A 43 -2.18 11.86 0.12
N LYS A 44 -3.12 11.45 -0.74
CA LYS A 44 -4.39 12.16 -0.95
C LYS A 44 -5.18 12.32 0.34
N LEU A 45 -5.37 11.23 1.09
CA LEU A 45 -6.08 11.24 2.38
C LEU A 45 -5.39 12.13 3.41
N THR A 46 -4.05 12.14 3.43
CA THR A 46 -3.29 13.03 4.31
C THR A 46 -3.55 14.51 4.00
N THR A 47 -3.58 14.87 2.71
CA THR A 47 -3.91 16.23 2.27
C THR A 47 -5.36 16.59 2.61
N GLU A 48 -6.30 15.68 2.41
CA GLU A 48 -7.72 15.88 2.76
C GLU A 48 -7.90 16.09 4.27
N VAL A 49 -7.27 15.27 5.11
CA VAL A 49 -7.29 15.45 6.57
C VAL A 49 -6.78 16.84 6.97
N LYS A 50 -5.65 17.29 6.40
CA LYS A 50 -5.11 18.64 6.65
C LYS A 50 -6.10 19.73 6.22
N ARG A 51 -6.66 19.60 5.01
CA ARG A 51 -7.64 20.55 4.45
C ARG A 51 -8.89 20.66 5.32
N HIS A 52 -9.51 19.53 5.68
CA HIS A 52 -10.71 19.51 6.49
C HIS A 52 -10.46 19.98 7.92
N THR A 53 -9.28 19.71 8.48
CA THR A 53 -8.87 20.24 9.80
C THR A 53 -8.80 21.77 9.77
N LYS A 54 -8.12 22.35 8.78
CA LYS A 54 -8.05 23.81 8.60
C LYS A 54 -9.44 24.42 8.39
N LYS A 55 -10.24 23.83 7.50
CA LYS A 55 -11.62 24.28 7.22
C LYS A 55 -12.49 24.23 8.47
N LYS A 56 -12.43 23.15 9.26
CA LYS A 56 -13.14 23.03 10.54
C LYS A 56 -12.75 24.16 11.49
N ALA A 57 -11.47 24.46 11.65
CA ALA A 57 -11.01 25.54 12.53
C ALA A 57 -11.57 26.91 12.09
N THR A 58 -11.53 27.21 10.79
CA THR A 58 -12.09 28.44 10.23
C THR A 58 -13.60 28.52 10.43
N LEU A 59 -14.34 27.44 10.16
CA LEU A 59 -15.79 27.41 10.35
C LEU A 59 -16.19 27.53 11.82
N THR A 60 -15.43 26.94 12.74
CA THR A 60 -15.64 27.14 14.18
C THR A 60 -15.51 28.61 14.57
N LYS A 61 -14.49 29.32 14.07
CA LYS A 61 -14.33 30.77 14.31
C LYS A 61 -15.51 31.57 13.72
N ARG A 62 -15.87 31.30 12.46
CA ARG A 62 -17.02 31.94 11.80
C ARG A 62 -18.33 31.69 12.54
N ASN A 63 -18.53 30.47 13.04
CA ASN A 63 -19.73 30.13 13.80
C ASN A 63 -19.80 30.94 15.09
N LYS A 64 -18.69 31.06 15.84
CA LYS A 64 -18.64 31.93 17.03
C LYS A 64 -18.99 33.38 16.71
N THR A 65 -18.44 33.92 15.62
CA THR A 65 -18.75 35.30 15.18
C THR A 65 -20.21 35.46 14.76
N ALA A 66 -20.76 34.52 14.00
CA ALA A 66 -22.16 34.54 13.56
C ALA A 66 -23.11 34.45 14.76
N THR A 67 -22.83 33.58 15.73
CA THR A 67 -23.59 33.48 16.99
C THR A 67 -23.50 34.78 17.79
N ALA A 68 -22.32 35.40 17.88
CA ALA A 68 -22.18 36.69 18.56
C ALA A 68 -23.00 37.81 17.90
N LYS A 69 -23.03 37.85 16.55
CA LYS A 69 -23.89 38.80 15.81
C LYS A 69 -25.37 38.53 16.06
N LEU A 70 -25.80 37.27 16.02
CA LEU A 70 -27.19 36.88 16.30
C LEU A 70 -27.63 37.29 17.72
N LYS A 71 -26.75 37.17 18.72
CA LYS A 71 -27.04 37.61 20.09
C LYS A 71 -27.22 39.13 20.22
N LYS A 72 -26.51 39.92 19.40
CA LYS A 72 -26.63 41.38 19.39
C LYS A 72 -27.87 41.85 18.64
N ASP A 73 -28.17 41.21 17.52
CA ASP A 73 -29.30 41.54 16.66
C ASP A 73 -29.97 40.26 16.15
N THR A 74 -31.18 40.01 16.66
CA THR A 74 -31.94 38.80 16.39
C THR A 74 -32.82 38.96 15.15
N ASN A 75 -32.20 39.15 14.00
CA ASN A 75 -32.88 39.23 12.71
C ASN A 75 -32.80 37.91 11.92
N THR A 76 -33.65 37.77 10.89
CA THR A 76 -33.73 36.57 10.05
C THR A 76 -32.44 36.28 9.29
N ALA A 77 -31.70 37.31 8.87
CA ALA A 77 -30.43 37.14 8.16
C ALA A 77 -29.36 36.50 9.06
N ASN A 78 -29.24 36.95 10.31
CA ASN A 78 -28.31 36.41 11.29
C ASN A 78 -28.66 34.97 11.68
N LYS A 79 -29.95 34.62 11.80
CA LYS A 79 -30.40 33.23 12.02
C LYS A 79 -29.99 32.33 10.86
N LYS A 80 -30.20 32.76 9.62
CA LYS A 80 -29.79 32.02 8.41
C LYS A 80 -28.27 31.85 8.33
N ALA A 81 -27.50 32.87 8.69
CA ALA A 81 -26.03 32.80 8.70
C ALA A 81 -25.51 31.74 9.68
N VAL A 82 -26.02 31.70 10.91
CA VAL A 82 -25.65 30.67 11.90
C VAL A 82 -26.01 29.27 11.39
N ALA A 83 -27.23 29.09 10.87
CA ALA A 83 -27.68 27.81 10.34
C ALA A 83 -26.81 27.32 9.16
N ALA A 84 -26.42 28.22 8.26
CA ALA A 84 -25.55 27.90 7.13
C ALA A 84 -24.15 27.45 7.58
N VAL A 85 -23.51 28.18 8.51
CA VAL A 85 -22.18 27.80 9.03
C VAL A 85 -22.26 26.50 9.82
N ALA A 86 -23.32 26.28 10.60
CA ALA A 86 -23.53 25.04 11.33
C ALA A 86 -23.67 23.83 10.39
N LYS A 87 -24.43 23.96 9.30
CA LYS A 87 -24.57 22.93 8.26
C LYS A 87 -23.22 22.60 7.62
N GLU A 88 -22.43 23.62 7.29
CA GLU A 88 -21.10 23.43 6.69
C GLU A 88 -20.10 22.78 7.67
N LEU A 89 -20.18 23.13 8.95
CA LEU A 89 -19.36 22.55 10.01
C LEU A 89 -19.68 21.06 10.18
N LYS A 90 -20.96 20.69 10.20
CA LYS A 90 -21.41 19.28 10.26
C LYS A 90 -20.88 18.49 9.06
N SER A 91 -21.03 19.02 7.84
CA SER A 91 -20.51 18.39 6.62
C SER A 91 -19.00 18.22 6.66
N THR A 92 -18.27 19.27 7.07
CA THR A 92 -16.81 19.25 7.18
C THR A 92 -16.32 18.24 8.22
N LYS A 93 -17.04 18.10 9.34
CA LYS A 93 -16.72 17.09 10.37
C LYS A 93 -16.92 15.67 9.83
N SER A 94 -18.05 15.38 9.18
CA SER A 94 -18.28 14.08 8.57
C SER A 94 -17.21 13.72 7.53
N ALA A 95 -16.83 14.67 6.67
CA ALA A 95 -15.76 14.46 5.69
C ALA A 95 -14.39 14.23 6.36
N LEU A 96 -14.07 14.94 7.44
CA LEU A 96 -12.85 14.73 8.21
C LEU A 96 -12.80 13.33 8.83
N ASP A 97 -13.90 12.89 9.41
CA ASP A 97 -13.99 11.58 10.08
C ASP A 97 -13.85 10.44 9.04
N LYS A 98 -14.49 10.56 7.87
CA LYS A 98 -14.30 9.64 6.74
C LYS A 98 -12.86 9.60 6.24
N ALA A 99 -12.22 10.76 6.06
CA ALA A 99 -10.83 10.84 5.61
C ALA A 99 -9.85 10.23 6.65
N ARG A 100 -10.12 10.39 7.95
CA ARG A 100 -9.33 9.77 9.02
C ARG A 100 -9.49 8.25 9.05
N ALA A 101 -10.72 7.76 8.94
CA ALA A 101 -11.00 6.32 8.86
C ALA A 101 -10.32 5.70 7.64
N GLY A 102 -10.46 6.32 6.47
CA GLY A 102 -9.77 5.89 5.25
C GLY A 102 -8.25 5.88 5.42
N LYS A 103 -7.67 6.93 6.02
CA LYS A 103 -6.23 7.00 6.26
C LYS A 103 -5.73 5.85 7.14
N ALA A 104 -6.48 5.49 8.19
CA ALA A 104 -6.10 4.41 9.09
C ALA A 104 -6.06 3.06 8.35
N VAL A 105 -7.11 2.73 7.59
CA VAL A 105 -7.19 1.50 6.80
C VAL A 105 -6.06 1.42 5.78
N ILE A 106 -5.85 2.50 5.00
CA ILE A 106 -4.81 2.52 3.96
C ILE A 106 -3.40 2.47 4.56
N SER A 107 -3.18 3.04 5.74
CA SER A 107 -1.88 2.96 6.42
C SER A 107 -1.52 1.54 6.80
N THR A 108 -2.47 0.79 7.37
CA THR A 108 -2.27 -0.62 7.74
C THR A 108 -2.02 -1.48 6.51
N GLU A 109 -2.84 -1.32 5.48
CA GLU A 109 -2.71 -2.07 4.23
C GLU A 109 -1.38 -1.78 3.52
N LEU A 110 -0.97 -0.51 3.45
CA LEU A 110 0.28 -0.13 2.82
C LEU A 110 1.50 -0.71 3.56
N ALA A 111 1.45 -0.81 4.89
CA ALA A 111 2.50 -1.45 5.67
C ALA A 111 2.59 -2.95 5.37
N ALA A 112 1.45 -3.65 5.30
CA ALA A 112 1.38 -5.06 4.93
C ALA A 112 1.90 -5.30 3.51
N LEU A 113 1.48 -4.49 2.54
CA LEU A 113 1.92 -4.58 1.14
C LEU A 113 3.42 -4.32 0.99
N LYS A 114 3.98 -3.35 1.70
CA LYS A 114 5.43 -3.10 1.70
C LYS A 114 6.21 -4.27 2.29
N SER A 115 5.70 -4.89 3.35
CA SER A 115 6.31 -6.09 3.93
C SER A 115 6.27 -7.27 2.96
N ALA A 116 5.12 -7.50 2.31
CA ALA A 116 4.99 -8.52 1.28
C ALA A 116 5.93 -8.28 0.08
N ALA A 117 5.99 -7.05 -0.44
CA ALA A 117 6.87 -6.68 -1.54
C ALA A 117 8.36 -6.91 -1.22
N LYS A 118 8.80 -6.60 0.01
CA LYS A 118 10.17 -6.89 0.48
C LYS A 118 10.46 -8.39 0.47
N ARG A 119 9.54 -9.22 0.98
CA ARG A 119 9.70 -10.69 0.99
C ARG A 119 9.78 -11.26 -0.42
N LEU A 120 8.88 -10.84 -1.31
CA LEU A 120 8.87 -11.25 -2.71
C LEU A 120 10.20 -10.89 -3.39
N THR A 121 10.67 -9.66 -3.19
CA THR A 121 11.97 -9.21 -3.73
C THR A 121 13.13 -10.06 -3.20
N ALA A 122 13.11 -10.44 -1.91
CA ALA A 122 14.13 -11.29 -1.34
C ALA A 122 14.12 -12.70 -1.96
N TYR A 123 12.94 -13.30 -2.15
CA TYR A 123 12.80 -14.60 -2.80
C TYR A 123 13.27 -14.58 -4.24
N THR A 124 12.86 -13.59 -5.04
CA THR A 124 13.32 -13.45 -6.42
C THR A 124 14.84 -13.33 -6.50
N LYS A 125 15.46 -12.54 -5.61
CA LYS A 125 16.94 -12.41 -5.55
C LYS A 125 17.63 -13.72 -5.14
N ALA A 126 17.08 -14.43 -4.17
CA ALA A 126 17.63 -15.70 -3.71
C ALA A 126 17.59 -16.77 -4.80
N ILE A 127 16.44 -16.89 -5.50
CA ILE A 127 16.28 -17.81 -6.63
C ILE A 127 17.29 -17.46 -7.73
N ALA A 128 17.38 -16.20 -8.14
CA ALA A 128 18.33 -15.77 -9.16
C ALA A 128 19.80 -16.04 -8.77
N ALA A 129 20.14 -15.90 -7.48
CA ALA A 129 21.48 -16.22 -6.98
C ALA A 129 21.77 -17.73 -7.03
N VAL A 130 20.79 -18.56 -6.66
CA VAL A 130 20.87 -20.02 -6.74
C VAL A 130 20.98 -20.47 -8.20
N ASP A 131 20.17 -19.94 -9.10
CA ASP A 131 20.23 -20.25 -10.54
C ASP A 131 21.61 -19.92 -11.12
N LYS A 132 22.20 -18.79 -10.71
CA LYS A 132 23.57 -18.42 -11.11
C LYS A 132 24.62 -19.39 -10.57
N ILE A 133 24.38 -20.08 -9.47
CA ILE A 133 25.30 -21.08 -8.92
C ILE A 133 25.13 -22.41 -9.65
N LEU A 134 23.89 -22.86 -9.82
CA LEU A 134 23.56 -24.16 -10.43
C LEU A 134 23.87 -24.18 -11.93
N ASN A 135 23.63 -23.08 -12.65
CA ASN A 135 23.85 -22.99 -14.09
C ASN A 135 25.25 -22.50 -14.47
N LYS A 136 26.20 -22.42 -13.53
CA LYS A 136 27.60 -22.14 -13.87
C LYS A 136 28.19 -23.33 -14.62
N PRO A 137 28.84 -23.13 -15.78
CA PRO A 137 29.59 -24.20 -16.42
C PRO A 137 30.68 -24.69 -15.44
N ALA A 138 30.82 -26.01 -15.31
CA ALA A 138 31.82 -26.62 -14.46
C ALA A 138 33.20 -26.03 -14.79
N LYS A 139 33.83 -25.36 -13.81
CA LYS A 139 35.19 -24.82 -14.00
C LYS A 139 36.11 -25.99 -14.34
N LYS A 140 36.74 -25.98 -15.52
CA LYS A 140 37.83 -26.91 -15.85
C LYS A 140 38.86 -26.85 -14.72
N ARG A 141 39.06 -27.94 -13.98
CA ARG A 141 40.14 -28.04 -12.99
C ARG A 141 41.45 -27.84 -13.76
N ARG A 142 42.19 -26.78 -13.41
CA ARG A 142 43.53 -26.56 -13.96
C ARG A 142 44.40 -27.70 -13.45
N MET A 143 44.77 -28.65 -14.34
CA MET A 143 45.70 -29.73 -14.00
C MET A 143 46.98 -29.09 -13.45
N LYS A 144 47.39 -29.48 -12.24
CA LYS A 144 48.70 -29.14 -11.69
C LYS A 144 49.73 -29.80 -12.61
N ARG A 145 50.52 -29.03 -13.36
CA ARG A 145 51.70 -29.57 -14.06
C ARG A 145 52.67 -29.99 -12.96
N THR A 146 52.87 -31.29 -12.80
CA THR A 146 54.05 -31.82 -12.13
C THR A 146 55.26 -31.41 -12.96
N ALA A 147 56.14 -30.58 -12.38
CA ALA A 147 57.42 -30.29 -12.97
C ALA A 147 58.23 -31.59 -13.03
N LYS A 148 58.83 -31.85 -14.20
CA LYS A 148 59.86 -32.89 -14.37
C LYS A 148 61.17 -32.37 -13.80
#